data_AF-A0A372QDY2-F1
#
_entry.id   AF-A0A372QDY2-F1
#
_cell.length_a   1.000
_cell.length_b   1.000
_cell.length_c   1.000
_cell.angle_alpha   90.00
_cell.angle_beta   90.00
_cell.angle_gamma   90.00
#
_symmetry.space_group_name_H-M   'P 1'
#
loop_
_entity.id
_entity.type
_entity.pdbx_description
1 polymer ?
#
loop_
_entity_poly.entity_id
_entity_poly.type
_entity_poly.pdbx_seq_one_letter_code
_entity_poly.pdbx_strand_id
1 'polypeptide(L)'
;MEVLKVLENINNENDNNNSIDNRDNNDSDEENDKISYNKEIRYLGCYFSSSNSRKRSIKRIKNIIEKFLNPIRRKHITVGHIAYLINHVLILRVVYVAQLMTLSENEWNLLFTPVIKLVKQICGLPRSYPTSALYHQYILGINNPWDQICANQITFFTYLINSNLLASRSIMIRCRAAQLRLAIHDNIFEYELESLFLGHQEAKSNLSLHNIIIAQKLNIVIQQDYINRTTWAISGRSIPIREIFITHRCLNLLRKIGISNSYPLIYASQLILPSGHTISWVCYRFIAELSAKGRAITHIDWYYIVDSVNRVENITTNIDIQQMEKTSTIELNEDNLGP
;
A
#
# COMPACT_ATOMS: atom_id res chain seq x y z
N MET A 1 2.36 -16.85 11.72
CA MET A 1 1.39 -17.03 12.82
C MET A 1 1.84 -16.30 14.09
N GLU A 2 3.12 -16.35 14.46
CA GLU A 2 3.64 -15.70 15.68
C GLU A 2 3.75 -14.16 15.61
N VAL A 3 4.02 -13.58 14.43
CA VAL A 3 4.18 -12.13 14.27
C VAL A 3 2.89 -11.32 14.58
N LEU A 4 1.72 -11.94 14.45
CA LEU A 4 0.44 -11.28 14.71
C LEU A 4 0.01 -11.36 16.17
N LYS A 5 0.38 -12.44 16.88
CA LYS A 5 0.23 -12.53 18.34
C LYS A 5 1.01 -11.42 19.06
N VAL A 6 2.13 -10.97 18.47
CA VAL A 6 2.95 -9.86 19.00
C VAL A 6 2.27 -8.50 18.86
N LEU A 7 1.52 -8.26 17.77
CA LEU A 7 0.78 -7.00 17.62
C LEU A 7 -0.40 -6.89 18.60
N GLU A 8 -0.97 -8.03 18.99
CA GLU A 8 -2.04 -8.13 20.00
C GLU A 8 -1.49 -7.85 21.41
N ASN A 9 -0.30 -8.37 21.75
CA ASN A 9 0.36 -8.12 23.03
C ASN A 9 0.78 -6.66 23.25
N ILE A 10 1.19 -5.95 22.19
CA ILE A 10 1.59 -4.52 22.29
C ILE A 10 0.38 -3.63 22.59
N ASN A 11 -0.83 -3.99 22.14
CA ASN A 11 -2.04 -3.24 22.47
C ASN A 11 -2.48 -3.48 23.93
N ASN A 12 -2.39 -4.73 24.41
CA ASN A 12 -2.79 -5.08 25.77
C ASN A 12 -1.87 -4.47 26.85
N GLU A 13 -0.58 -4.25 26.57
CA GLU A 13 0.33 -3.53 27.49
C GLU A 13 0.00 -2.03 27.62
N ASN A 14 -0.63 -1.42 26.60
CA ASN A 14 -1.02 -0.01 26.66
C ASN A 14 -2.34 0.21 27.43
N ASP A 15 -3.26 -0.76 27.42
CA ASP A 15 -4.53 -0.67 28.14
C ASP A 15 -4.36 -0.89 29.65
N ASN A 16 -3.38 -1.70 30.08
CA ASN A 16 -3.12 -1.96 31.50
C ASN A 16 -2.41 -0.81 32.24
N ASN A 17 -1.86 0.18 31.51
CA ASN A 17 -1.18 1.33 32.13
C ASN A 17 -2.11 2.51 32.46
N ASN A 18 -3.40 2.44 32.11
CA ASN A 18 -4.38 3.51 32.36
C ASN A 18 -5.27 3.24 33.59
N SER A 19 -4.88 2.34 34.50
CA SER A 19 -5.67 2.04 35.71
C SER A 19 -4.79 1.73 36.91
N ILE A 20 -3.93 2.67 37.31
CA ILE A 20 -3.36 2.70 38.67
C ILE A 20 -3.40 4.15 39.19
N ASP A 21 -4.15 4.27 40.28
CA ASP A 21 -4.48 5.37 41.19
C ASP A 21 -3.60 6.64 41.25
N ASN A 22 -4.32 7.78 41.26
CA ASN A 22 -3.90 9.05 41.84
C ASN A 22 -3.78 8.94 43.37
N ARG A 23 -2.61 9.28 43.93
CA ARG A 23 -2.44 9.93 45.26
C ARG A 23 -0.98 10.37 45.51
N ASP A 24 -0.83 11.68 45.66
CA ASP A 24 0.09 12.45 46.52
C ASP A 24 1.59 12.11 46.60
N ASN A 25 2.45 12.94 46.00
CA ASN A 25 3.21 14.00 46.70
C ASN A 25 4.37 14.56 45.85
N ASN A 26 4.52 15.89 45.90
CA ASN A 26 5.60 16.67 45.32
C ASN A 26 6.94 16.36 45.99
N ASP A 27 8.00 16.21 45.21
CA ASP A 27 9.17 17.11 45.20
C ASP A 27 10.37 16.45 44.50
N SER A 28 11.13 17.30 43.81
CA SER A 28 12.46 17.12 43.19
C SER A 28 12.59 16.33 41.87
N ASP A 29 13.22 17.03 40.92
CA ASP A 29 13.94 16.56 39.73
C ASP A 29 13.15 16.46 38.41
N GLU A 30 12.69 17.63 37.94
CA GLU A 30 12.53 17.91 36.50
C GLU A 30 13.91 17.93 35.82
N GLU A 31 14.49 16.76 35.55
CA GLU A 31 15.66 16.65 34.68
C GLU A 31 15.38 15.74 33.48
N ASN A 32 14.99 16.38 32.37
CA ASN A 32 15.29 15.98 31.00
C ASN A 32 15.29 14.48 30.64
N ASP A 33 14.13 13.82 30.68
CA ASP A 33 13.96 12.53 29.99
C ASP A 33 13.07 12.69 28.76
N LYS A 34 13.63 13.35 27.74
CA LYS A 34 13.17 13.23 26.36
C LYS A 34 13.61 11.84 25.85
N ILE A 35 12.98 10.80 26.39
CA ILE A 35 13.24 9.40 26.06
C ILE A 35 13.12 9.23 24.55
N SER A 36 14.25 8.92 23.92
CA SER A 36 14.43 8.74 22.50
C SER A 36 13.50 7.64 21.96
N TYR A 37 12.42 8.02 21.28
CA TYR A 37 11.45 7.14 20.59
C TYR A 37 12.03 6.40 19.37
N ASN A 38 13.22 5.80 19.50
CA ASN A 38 13.86 5.02 18.43
C ASN A 38 14.35 3.65 18.92
N LYS A 39 13.69 3.08 19.95
CA LYS A 39 13.97 1.74 20.43
C LYS A 39 13.39 0.72 19.43
N GLU A 40 14.25 -0.15 18.92
CA GLU A 40 13.82 -1.25 18.04
C GLU A 40 13.70 -2.53 18.86
N ILE A 41 12.61 -3.25 18.65
CA ILE A 41 12.36 -4.54 19.29
C ILE A 41 12.80 -5.63 18.31
N ARG A 42 13.67 -6.53 18.76
CA ARG A 42 14.04 -7.72 18.00
C ARG A 42 13.20 -8.89 18.48
N TYR A 43 12.47 -9.51 17.57
CA TYR A 43 11.68 -10.69 17.87
C TYR A 43 11.87 -11.73 16.75
N LEU A 44 12.30 -12.94 17.14
CA LEU A 44 12.59 -14.06 16.23
C LEU A 44 13.49 -13.70 15.03
N GLY A 45 14.45 -12.78 15.22
CA GLY A 45 15.33 -12.33 14.14
C GLY A 45 14.72 -11.29 13.18
N CYS A 46 13.44 -10.96 13.34
CA CYS A 46 12.81 -9.78 12.75
C CYS A 46 13.00 -8.56 13.65
N TYR A 47 13.05 -7.37 13.04
CA TYR A 47 13.22 -6.12 13.76
C TYR A 47 12.00 -5.23 13.56
N PHE A 48 11.44 -4.76 14.66
CA PHE A 48 10.27 -3.91 14.71
C PHE A 48 10.66 -2.55 15.27
N SER A 49 10.19 -1.50 14.62
CA SER A 49 10.48 -0.13 15.02
C SER A 49 9.26 0.73 14.76
N SER A 50 8.96 1.66 15.67
CA SER A 50 7.85 2.60 15.52
C SER A 50 7.99 3.44 14.24
N SER A 51 9.24 3.76 13.85
CA SER A 51 9.56 4.32 12.54
C SER A 51 10.01 3.23 11.56
N ASN A 52 9.28 3.01 10.46
CA ASN A 52 9.70 2.06 9.41
C ASN A 52 10.91 2.60 8.63
N SER A 53 12.12 2.29 9.08
CA SER A 53 13.34 2.75 8.41
C SER A 53 13.82 1.76 7.34
N ARG A 54 13.20 1.82 6.15
CA ARG A 54 13.60 1.03 4.96
C ARG A 54 15.12 0.98 4.75
N LYS A 55 15.80 2.13 4.90
CA LYS A 55 17.26 2.27 4.77
C LYS A 55 18.02 1.35 5.75
N ARG A 56 17.55 1.24 6.99
CA ARG A 56 18.18 0.41 8.03
C ARG A 56 18.02 -1.07 7.73
N SER A 57 16.83 -1.48 7.28
CA SER A 57 16.58 -2.87 6.86
C SER A 57 17.41 -3.27 5.63
N ILE A 58 17.56 -2.37 4.66
CA ILE A 58 18.49 -2.55 3.52
C ILE A 58 19.93 -2.71 4.02
N LYS A 59 20.38 -1.86 4.95
CA LYS A 59 21.73 -1.97 5.55
C LYS A 59 21.93 -3.31 6.26
N ARG A 60 20.91 -3.84 6.95
CA ARG A 60 20.95 -5.16 7.59
C ARG A 60 21.14 -6.28 6.58
N ILE A 61 20.36 -6.29 5.49
CA ILE A 61 20.50 -7.28 4.43
C ILE A 61 21.91 -7.23 3.84
N LYS A 62 22.44 -6.02 3.56
CA LYS A 62 23.83 -5.85 3.11
C LYS A 62 24.83 -6.47 4.09
N ASN A 63 24.68 -6.22 5.39
CA ASN A 63 25.55 -6.80 6.41
C ASN A 63 25.46 -8.33 6.46
N ILE A 64 24.27 -8.91 6.29
CA ILE A 64 24.08 -10.38 6.24
C ILE A 64 24.82 -10.97 5.03
N ILE A 65 24.64 -10.35 3.86
CA ILE A 65 25.31 -10.76 2.62
C ILE A 65 26.84 -10.64 2.78
N GLU A 66 27.35 -9.51 3.27
CA GLU A 66 28.79 -9.32 3.46
C GLU A 66 29.39 -10.31 4.46
N LYS A 67 28.73 -10.55 5.60
CA LYS A 67 29.17 -11.55 6.58
C LYS A 67 29.22 -12.95 5.99
N PHE A 68 28.30 -13.29 5.09
CA PHE A 68 28.30 -14.57 4.39
C PHE A 68 29.40 -14.66 3.32
N LEU A 69 29.64 -13.60 2.55
CA LEU A 69 30.62 -13.60 1.46
C LEU A 69 32.08 -13.50 1.94
N ASN A 70 32.36 -12.81 3.05
CA ASN A 70 33.71 -12.62 3.58
C ASN A 70 34.51 -13.92 3.77
N PRO A 71 33.98 -14.98 4.42
CA PRO A 71 34.71 -16.25 4.56
C PRO A 71 34.84 -17.01 3.23
N ILE A 72 33.90 -16.83 2.30
CA ILE A 72 33.89 -17.53 1.00
C ILE A 72 34.94 -16.95 0.05
N ARG A 73 35.13 -15.62 0.05
CA ARG A 73 36.04 -14.90 -0.85
C ARG A 73 37.48 -15.43 -0.86
N ARG A 74 37.95 -15.98 0.26
CA ARG A 74 39.33 -16.48 0.41
C ARG A 74 39.45 -18.00 0.28
N LYS A 75 38.33 -18.71 0.13
CA LYS A 75 38.31 -20.18 0.10
C LYS A 75 38.19 -20.67 -1.33
N HIS A 76 38.92 -21.73 -1.65
CA HIS A 76 38.70 -22.50 -2.87
C HIS A 76 37.47 -23.39 -2.67
N ILE A 77 36.36 -23.03 -3.32
CA ILE A 77 35.09 -23.75 -3.25
C ILE A 77 34.71 -24.15 -4.66
N THR A 78 34.25 -25.39 -4.84
CA THR A 78 33.75 -25.85 -6.14
C THR A 78 32.45 -25.14 -6.51
N VAL A 79 32.17 -25.05 -7.80
CA VAL A 79 30.97 -24.42 -8.37
C VAL A 79 29.66 -24.98 -7.80
N GLY A 80 29.53 -26.29 -7.62
CA GLY A 80 28.31 -26.90 -7.05
C GLY A 80 28.09 -26.52 -5.57
N HIS A 81 29.13 -26.58 -4.75
CA HIS A 81 29.05 -26.19 -3.33
C HIS A 81 28.66 -24.72 -3.14
N ILE A 82 29.15 -23.79 -3.98
CA ILE A 82 28.75 -22.37 -3.87
C ILE A 82 27.30 -22.16 -4.27
N ALA A 83 26.82 -22.80 -5.34
CA ALA A 83 25.42 -22.74 -5.74
C ALA A 83 24.49 -23.27 -4.63
N TYR A 84 24.85 -24.40 -4.03
CA TYR A 84 24.12 -24.98 -2.89
C TYR A 84 24.08 -24.02 -1.69
N LEU A 85 25.22 -23.48 -1.28
CA LEU A 85 25.31 -22.54 -0.15
C LEU A 85 24.49 -21.26 -0.40
N ILE A 86 24.49 -20.74 -1.62
CA ILE A 86 23.69 -19.56 -1.96
C ILE A 86 22.20 -19.90 -1.86
N ASN A 87 21.75 -20.97 -2.49
CA ASN A 87 20.34 -21.34 -2.56
C ASN A 87 19.77 -21.72 -1.19
N HIS A 88 20.46 -22.61 -0.47
CA HIS A 88 19.94 -23.20 0.77
C HIS A 88 20.36 -22.46 2.04
N VAL A 89 21.33 -21.53 1.99
CA VAL A 89 21.75 -20.79 3.20
C VAL A 89 21.52 -19.29 3.04
N LEU A 90 22.10 -18.67 2.02
CA LEU A 90 22.05 -17.21 1.88
C LEU A 90 20.63 -16.73 1.54
N ILE A 91 20.04 -17.28 0.48
CA ILE A 91 18.73 -16.86 -0.02
C ILE A 91 17.67 -17.09 1.06
N LEU A 92 17.63 -18.28 1.70
CA LEU A 92 16.68 -18.55 2.78
C LEU A 92 16.77 -17.54 3.92
N ARG A 93 17.99 -17.22 4.39
CA ARG A 93 18.18 -16.24 5.47
C ARG A 93 17.74 -14.83 5.06
N VAL A 94 18.08 -14.42 3.84
CA VAL A 94 17.76 -13.08 3.33
C VAL A 94 16.26 -12.93 3.09
N VAL A 95 15.62 -13.95 2.50
CA VAL A 95 14.17 -13.99 2.26
C VAL A 95 13.41 -13.93 3.58
N TYR A 96 13.85 -14.68 4.60
CA TYR A 96 13.25 -14.63 5.92
C TYR A 96 13.28 -13.22 6.54
N VAL A 97 14.43 -12.55 6.53
CA VAL A 97 14.58 -11.20 7.09
C VAL A 97 13.81 -10.16 6.28
N ALA A 98 13.69 -10.36 4.97
CA ALA A 98 13.01 -9.43 4.06
C ALA A 98 11.51 -9.70 3.90
N GLN A 99 10.93 -10.69 4.58
CA GLN A 99 9.54 -11.10 4.38
C GLN A 99 8.52 -9.95 4.51
N LEU A 100 8.78 -8.98 5.40
CA LEU A 100 7.92 -7.81 5.63
C LEU A 100 8.33 -6.56 4.83
N MET A 101 9.36 -6.66 3.98
CA MET A 101 9.89 -5.53 3.22
C MET A 101 9.28 -5.46 1.82
N THR A 102 9.06 -4.23 1.35
CA THR A 102 8.48 -3.90 0.05
C THR A 102 9.58 -3.43 -0.92
N LEU A 103 10.55 -4.30 -1.18
CA LEU A 103 11.66 -4.01 -2.09
C LEU A 103 11.25 -4.25 -3.55
N SER A 104 11.79 -3.46 -4.46
CA SER A 104 11.65 -3.68 -5.90
C SER A 104 12.70 -4.68 -6.41
N GLU A 105 12.44 -5.26 -7.58
CA GLU A 105 13.38 -6.13 -8.29
C GLU A 105 14.76 -5.46 -8.48
N ASN A 106 14.78 -4.18 -8.87
CA ASN A 106 16.01 -3.42 -9.06
C ASN A 106 16.83 -3.30 -7.77
N GLU A 107 16.16 -3.06 -6.63
CA GLU A 107 16.83 -3.00 -5.34
C GLU A 107 17.41 -4.37 -4.95
N TRP A 108 16.70 -5.46 -5.24
CA TRP A 108 17.21 -6.82 -5.03
C TRP A 108 18.41 -7.15 -5.91
N ASN A 109 18.36 -6.78 -7.18
CA ASN A 109 19.47 -6.94 -8.12
C ASN A 109 20.72 -6.18 -7.64
N LEU A 110 20.54 -4.96 -7.11
CA LEU A 110 21.63 -4.19 -6.50
C LEU A 110 22.17 -4.85 -5.22
N LEU A 111 21.30 -5.40 -4.37
CA LEU A 111 21.70 -6.09 -3.14
C LEU A 111 22.49 -7.37 -3.41
N PHE A 112 22.13 -8.13 -4.45
CA PHE A 112 22.77 -9.40 -4.81
C PHE A 112 23.92 -9.27 -5.82
N THR A 113 24.13 -8.08 -6.39
CA THR A 113 25.31 -7.78 -7.22
C THR A 113 26.65 -8.30 -6.64
N PRO A 114 26.99 -8.10 -5.34
CA PRO A 114 28.22 -8.65 -4.76
C PRO A 114 28.26 -10.18 -4.75
N VAL A 115 27.12 -10.86 -4.61
CA VAL A 115 27.02 -12.33 -4.65
C VAL A 115 27.29 -12.82 -6.06
N ILE A 116 26.64 -12.23 -7.07
CA ILE A 116 26.83 -12.57 -8.48
C ILE A 116 28.27 -12.35 -8.93
N LYS A 117 28.91 -11.26 -8.49
CA LYS A 117 30.32 -11.00 -8.79
C LYS A 117 31.23 -12.09 -8.22
N LEU A 118 30.99 -12.53 -6.97
CA LEU A 118 31.76 -13.59 -6.35
C LEU A 118 31.57 -14.93 -7.06
N VAL A 119 30.33 -15.25 -7.42
CA VAL A 119 30.01 -16.47 -8.19
C VAL A 119 30.74 -16.48 -9.52
N LYS A 120 30.69 -15.39 -10.28
CA LYS A 120 31.43 -15.27 -11.55
C LYS A 120 32.93 -15.46 -11.35
N GLN A 121 33.50 -14.88 -10.30
CA GLN A 121 34.92 -15.03 -9.96
C GLN A 121 35.27 -16.49 -9.64
N ILE A 122 34.46 -17.18 -8.82
CA ILE A 122 34.69 -18.60 -8.46
C ILE A 122 34.58 -19.51 -9.68
N CYS A 123 33.65 -19.21 -10.59
CA CYS A 123 33.47 -19.99 -11.82
C CYS A 123 34.48 -19.64 -12.92
N GLY A 124 35.37 -18.66 -12.71
CA GLY A 124 36.29 -18.18 -13.74
C GLY A 124 35.60 -17.49 -14.93
N LEU A 125 34.38 -16.99 -14.74
CA LEU A 125 33.57 -16.37 -15.79
C LEU A 125 33.92 -14.88 -15.98
N PRO A 126 33.83 -14.35 -17.21
CA PRO A 126 34.04 -12.94 -17.45
C PRO A 126 32.98 -12.09 -16.75
N ARG A 127 33.33 -10.85 -16.41
CA ARG A 127 32.41 -9.93 -15.73
C ARG A 127 31.13 -9.66 -16.55
N SER A 128 31.26 -9.66 -17.88
CA SER A 128 30.18 -9.48 -18.85
C SER A 128 29.25 -10.69 -19.01
N TYR A 129 29.55 -11.83 -18.38
CA TYR A 129 28.72 -13.03 -18.50
C TYR A 129 27.26 -12.75 -18.08
N PRO A 130 26.25 -13.18 -18.84
CA PRO A 130 24.85 -12.86 -18.56
C PRO A 130 24.41 -13.44 -17.22
N THR A 131 23.80 -12.60 -16.36
CA THR A 131 23.30 -13.05 -15.05
C THR A 131 22.18 -14.07 -15.18
N SER A 132 21.33 -13.96 -16.21
CA SER A 132 20.24 -14.89 -16.48
C SER A 132 20.72 -16.32 -16.69
N ALA A 133 21.90 -16.51 -17.30
CA ALA A 133 22.50 -17.83 -17.47
C ALA A 133 22.94 -18.45 -16.13
N LEU A 134 23.30 -17.64 -15.13
CA LEU A 134 23.62 -18.14 -13.78
C LEU A 134 22.37 -18.67 -13.05
N TYR A 135 21.21 -18.13 -13.37
CA TYR A 135 19.94 -18.58 -12.79
C TYR A 135 19.38 -19.83 -13.45
N HIS A 136 19.84 -20.15 -14.65
CA HIS A 136 19.36 -21.30 -15.40
C HIS A 136 19.73 -22.62 -14.71
N GLN A 137 18.74 -23.49 -14.49
CA GLN A 137 18.86 -24.76 -13.77
C GLN A 137 19.96 -25.67 -14.34
N TYR A 138 20.12 -25.70 -15.66
CA TYR A 138 21.09 -26.57 -16.32
C TYR A 138 22.51 -25.99 -16.46
N ILE A 139 22.75 -24.75 -15.99
CA ILE A 139 24.09 -24.14 -16.02
C ILE A 139 24.67 -24.10 -14.61
N LEU A 140 24.08 -23.29 -13.73
CA LEU A 140 24.52 -23.13 -12.36
C LEU A 140 23.36 -23.29 -11.35
N GLY A 141 22.13 -23.02 -11.79
CA GLY A 141 20.93 -23.24 -11.00
C GLY A 141 20.86 -22.40 -9.73
N ILE A 142 21.40 -21.18 -9.72
CA ILE A 142 21.20 -20.27 -8.60
C ILE A 142 19.75 -19.75 -8.64
N ASN A 143 19.06 -19.81 -7.52
CA ASN A 143 17.72 -19.25 -7.43
C ASN A 143 17.79 -17.73 -7.48
N ASN A 144 16.92 -17.11 -8.29
CA ASN A 144 16.77 -15.67 -8.26
C ASN A 144 16.12 -15.27 -6.92
N PRO A 145 16.77 -14.42 -6.10
CA PRO A 145 16.23 -14.01 -4.80
C PRO A 145 14.92 -13.22 -4.92
N TRP A 146 14.72 -12.50 -6.02
CA TRP A 146 13.46 -11.80 -6.29
C TRP A 146 12.31 -12.80 -6.48
N ASP A 147 12.50 -13.80 -7.33
CA ASP A 147 11.45 -14.78 -7.61
C ASP A 147 11.07 -15.55 -6.34
N GLN A 148 12.05 -15.86 -5.47
CA GLN A 148 11.82 -16.49 -4.17
C GLN A 148 11.04 -15.60 -3.20
N ILE A 149 11.32 -14.28 -3.16
CA ILE A 149 10.56 -13.36 -2.30
C ILE A 149 9.12 -13.21 -2.81
N CYS A 150 8.93 -13.08 -4.12
CA CYS A 150 7.63 -12.97 -4.74
C CYS A 150 6.79 -14.22 -4.49
N ALA A 151 7.35 -15.41 -4.73
CA ALA A 151 6.67 -16.68 -4.47
C ALA A 151 6.21 -16.79 -3.00
N ASN A 152 7.10 -16.47 -2.05
CA ASN A 152 6.78 -16.56 -0.62
C ASN A 152 5.73 -15.52 -0.19
N GLN A 153 5.86 -14.27 -0.63
CA GLN A 153 4.94 -13.20 -0.29
C GLN A 153 3.54 -13.43 -0.87
N ILE A 154 3.45 -13.86 -2.13
CA ILE A 154 2.17 -14.16 -2.79
C ILE A 154 1.53 -15.40 -2.15
N THR A 155 2.29 -16.47 -1.94
CA THR A 155 1.76 -17.69 -1.29
C THR A 155 1.20 -17.37 0.09
N PHE A 156 1.95 -16.61 0.90
CA PHE A 156 1.49 -16.19 2.22
C PHE A 156 0.26 -15.27 2.15
N PHE A 157 0.23 -14.35 1.19
CA PHE A 157 -0.92 -13.47 0.98
C PHE A 157 -2.16 -14.27 0.57
N THR A 158 -2.05 -15.13 -0.44
CA THR A 158 -3.14 -16.00 -0.92
C THR A 158 -3.65 -16.93 0.18
N TYR A 159 -2.76 -17.49 1.00
CA TYR A 159 -3.18 -18.27 2.16
C TYR A 159 -3.99 -17.42 3.14
N LEU A 160 -3.52 -16.21 3.45
CA LEU A 160 -4.16 -15.38 4.46
C LEU A 160 -5.50 -14.80 4.02
N ILE A 161 -5.64 -14.35 2.77
CA ILE A 161 -6.93 -13.83 2.27
C ILE A 161 -8.03 -14.89 2.29
N ASN A 162 -7.67 -16.18 2.17
CA ASN A 162 -8.60 -17.31 2.19
C ASN A 162 -8.77 -17.93 3.59
N SER A 163 -8.13 -17.37 4.61
CA SER A 163 -8.17 -17.91 5.98
C SER A 163 -9.05 -17.08 6.91
N ASN A 164 -9.60 -17.72 7.94
CA ASN A 164 -10.42 -17.07 8.98
C ASN A 164 -9.60 -16.62 10.21
N LEU A 165 -8.29 -16.42 10.05
CA LEU A 165 -7.39 -16.00 11.14
C LEU A 165 -7.53 -14.50 11.45
N LEU A 166 -7.21 -14.07 12.66
CA LEU A 166 -7.06 -12.63 13.00
C LEU A 166 -6.10 -11.91 12.03
N ALA A 167 -5.07 -12.64 11.59
CA ALA A 167 -4.15 -12.30 10.51
C ALA A 167 -4.84 -11.79 9.24
N SER A 168 -5.88 -12.51 8.82
CA SER A 168 -6.64 -12.24 7.61
C SER A 168 -7.36 -10.91 7.74
N ARG A 169 -8.02 -10.66 8.87
CA ARG A 169 -8.68 -9.38 9.17
C ARG A 169 -7.70 -8.21 9.06
N SER A 170 -6.49 -8.34 9.61
CA SER A 170 -5.47 -7.29 9.49
C SER A 170 -5.05 -7.02 8.04
N ILE A 171 -4.95 -8.07 7.20
CA ILE A 171 -4.63 -7.91 5.78
C ILE A 171 -5.79 -7.29 5.01
N MET A 172 -7.03 -7.71 5.27
CA MET A 172 -8.22 -7.11 4.69
C MET A 172 -8.29 -5.62 5.04
N ILE A 173 -8.03 -5.23 6.29
CA ILE A 173 -7.96 -3.83 6.71
C ILE A 173 -6.86 -3.08 5.96
N ARG A 174 -5.67 -3.69 5.77
CA ARG A 174 -4.58 -3.07 4.99
C ARG A 174 -4.93 -2.91 3.52
N CYS A 175 -5.61 -3.88 2.91
CA CYS A 175 -6.13 -3.77 1.55
C CYS A 175 -7.18 -2.66 1.46
N ARG A 176 -8.09 -2.55 2.43
CA ARG A 176 -9.08 -1.48 2.48
C ARG A 176 -8.43 -0.11 2.67
N ALA A 177 -7.45 0.01 3.55
CA ALA A 177 -6.69 1.24 3.73
C ALA A 177 -5.95 1.65 2.43
N ALA A 178 -5.41 0.69 1.68
CA ALA A 178 -4.84 0.95 0.36
C ALA A 178 -5.89 1.42 -0.65
N GLN A 179 -7.07 0.79 -0.67
CA GLN A 179 -8.20 1.15 -1.53
C GLN A 179 -8.61 2.62 -1.29
N LEU A 180 -8.75 3.01 -0.02
CA LEU A 180 -9.11 4.38 0.37
C LEU A 180 -8.04 5.41 -0.01
N ARG A 181 -6.75 5.11 0.22
CA ARG A 181 -5.65 6.01 -0.13
C ARG A 181 -5.49 6.23 -1.63
N LEU A 182 -5.81 5.21 -2.42
CA LEU A 182 -5.78 5.27 -3.88
C LEU A 182 -7.10 5.78 -4.47
N ALA A 183 -8.09 6.15 -3.64
CA ALA A 183 -9.43 6.58 -4.05
C ALA A 183 -10.08 5.62 -5.07
N ILE A 184 -9.90 4.31 -4.86
CA ILE A 184 -10.47 3.28 -5.71
C ILE A 184 -11.88 2.98 -5.20
N HIS A 185 -12.89 3.16 -6.04
CA HIS A 185 -14.27 2.88 -5.68
C HIS A 185 -14.64 1.40 -5.91
N ASP A 186 -14.05 0.78 -6.93
CA ASP A 186 -14.24 -0.65 -7.25
C ASP A 186 -13.37 -1.59 -6.41
N ASN A 187 -13.54 -2.89 -6.66
CA ASN A 187 -12.75 -3.94 -6.06
C ASN A 187 -11.24 -3.77 -6.36
N ILE A 188 -10.44 -3.64 -5.30
CA ILE A 188 -8.98 -3.49 -5.38
C ILE A 188 -8.28 -4.69 -6.05
N PHE A 189 -8.88 -5.88 -6.01
CA PHE A 189 -8.29 -7.09 -6.57
C PHE A 189 -8.46 -7.21 -8.08
N GLU A 190 -9.57 -6.71 -8.62
CA GLU A 190 -9.94 -6.80 -10.04
C GLU A 190 -9.56 -5.53 -10.82
N TYR A 191 -8.95 -4.56 -10.15
CA TYR A 191 -8.63 -3.26 -10.74
C TYR A 191 -7.48 -3.34 -11.76
N GLU A 192 -7.55 -2.55 -12.83
CA GLU A 192 -6.58 -2.55 -13.93
C GLU A 192 -5.16 -2.15 -13.45
N LEU A 193 -4.18 -2.95 -13.87
CA LEU A 193 -2.77 -2.86 -13.48
C LEU A 193 -2.15 -1.48 -13.79
N GLU A 194 -2.43 -0.93 -14.97
CA GLU A 194 -1.84 0.34 -15.45
C GLU A 194 -2.16 1.51 -14.49
N SER A 195 -3.35 1.49 -13.92
CA SER A 195 -3.82 2.49 -12.97
C SER A 195 -3.24 2.31 -11.55
N LEU A 196 -2.90 1.06 -11.16
CA LEU A 196 -2.35 0.70 -9.85
C LEU A 196 -0.86 1.04 -9.72
N PHE A 197 -0.14 1.14 -10.86
CA PHE A 197 1.25 1.58 -10.90
C PHE A 197 1.49 2.96 -10.28
N LEU A 198 0.49 3.84 -10.33
CA LEU A 198 0.53 5.15 -9.67
C LEU A 198 0.70 5.03 -8.14
N GLY A 199 0.24 3.92 -7.57
CA GLY A 199 0.37 3.56 -6.15
C GLY A 199 1.74 3.01 -5.75
N HIS A 200 2.75 2.97 -6.63
CA HIS A 200 4.04 2.33 -6.33
C HIS A 200 4.76 2.93 -5.11
N GLN A 201 4.54 4.20 -4.79
CA GLN A 201 5.05 4.82 -3.56
C GLN A 201 4.26 4.39 -2.32
N GLU A 202 2.92 4.32 -2.40
CA GLU A 202 2.07 3.83 -1.33
C GLU A 202 2.33 2.34 -1.03
N ALA A 203 2.59 1.55 -2.06
CA ALA A 203 3.01 0.16 -1.96
C ALA A 203 4.33 -0.02 -1.18
N LYS A 204 5.18 1.02 -1.08
CA LYS A 204 6.36 0.94 -0.20
C LYS A 204 5.99 0.91 1.27
N SER A 205 4.85 1.49 1.65
CA SER A 205 4.36 1.50 3.04
C SER A 205 3.43 0.33 3.35
N ASN A 206 2.74 -0.21 2.34
CA ASN A 206 1.73 -1.25 2.51
C ASN A 206 2.11 -2.53 1.74
N LEU A 207 2.49 -3.57 2.49
CA LEU A 207 2.87 -4.88 1.95
C LEU A 207 1.73 -5.56 1.19
N SER A 208 0.48 -5.41 1.63
CA SER A 208 -0.67 -6.04 0.97
C SER A 208 -0.90 -5.48 -0.42
N LEU A 209 -0.83 -4.15 -0.57
CA LEU A 209 -0.89 -3.49 -1.87
C LEU A 209 0.30 -3.89 -2.75
N HIS A 210 1.50 -3.98 -2.18
CA HIS A 210 2.69 -4.45 -2.89
C HIS A 210 2.49 -5.86 -3.46
N ASN A 211 1.91 -6.77 -2.68
CA ASN A 211 1.63 -8.14 -3.11
C ASN A 211 0.60 -8.20 -4.24
N ILE A 212 -0.45 -7.37 -4.20
CA ILE A 212 -1.44 -7.27 -5.30
C ILE A 212 -0.76 -6.81 -6.60
N ILE A 213 0.08 -5.77 -6.53
CA ILE A 213 0.82 -5.27 -7.71
C ILE A 213 1.78 -6.33 -8.26
N ILE A 214 2.50 -7.05 -7.39
CA ILE A 214 3.39 -8.14 -7.83
C ILE A 214 2.59 -9.27 -8.47
N ALA A 215 1.48 -9.70 -7.86
CA ALA A 215 0.65 -10.77 -8.39
C ALA A 215 0.18 -10.45 -9.81
N GLN A 216 -0.33 -9.24 -10.03
CA GLN A 216 -0.75 -8.80 -11.36
C GLN A 216 0.41 -8.71 -12.37
N LYS A 217 1.60 -8.24 -11.95
CA LYS A 217 2.81 -8.27 -12.81
C LYS A 217 3.20 -9.69 -13.24
N LEU A 218 2.92 -10.69 -12.41
CA LEU A 218 3.16 -12.10 -12.69
C LEU A 218 1.97 -12.77 -13.39
N ASN A 219 0.98 -11.98 -13.86
CA ASN A 219 -0.27 -12.46 -14.46
C ASN A 219 -1.09 -13.39 -13.55
N ILE A 220 -0.97 -13.23 -12.24
CA ILE A 220 -1.80 -13.92 -11.25
C ILE A 220 -3.01 -13.02 -10.95
N VAL A 221 -4.20 -13.47 -11.36
CA VAL A 221 -5.45 -12.75 -11.16
C VAL A 221 -6.09 -13.23 -9.87
N ILE A 222 -6.37 -12.30 -8.95
CA ILE A 222 -7.12 -12.56 -7.72
C ILE A 222 -8.54 -12.02 -7.95
N GLN A 223 -9.54 -12.90 -7.90
CA GLN A 223 -10.94 -12.56 -8.10
C GLN A 223 -11.72 -12.81 -6.83
N GLN A 224 -12.78 -12.04 -6.63
CA GLN A 224 -13.70 -12.29 -5.54
C GLN A 224 -14.83 -13.20 -6.00
N ASP A 225 -15.31 -14.06 -5.09
CA ASP A 225 -16.50 -14.86 -5.34
C ASP A 225 -17.69 -13.99 -5.74
N TYR A 226 -18.50 -14.51 -6.66
CA TYR A 226 -19.67 -13.82 -7.21
C TYR A 226 -20.62 -13.30 -6.13
N ILE A 227 -20.79 -14.05 -5.04
CA ILE A 227 -21.68 -13.72 -3.91
C ILE A 227 -21.23 -12.45 -3.18
N ASN A 228 -19.91 -12.19 -3.13
CA ASN A 228 -19.34 -11.14 -2.30
C ASN A 228 -18.83 -9.93 -3.12
N ARG A 229 -19.16 -9.84 -4.42
CA ARG A 229 -18.64 -8.78 -5.31
C ARG A 229 -18.90 -7.35 -4.80
N THR A 230 -20.00 -7.14 -4.08
CA THR A 230 -20.37 -5.84 -3.53
C THR A 230 -19.62 -5.49 -2.24
N THR A 231 -18.92 -6.43 -1.59
CA THR A 231 -18.24 -6.18 -0.31
C THR A 231 -17.12 -5.15 -0.46
N TRP A 232 -16.40 -5.18 -1.59
CA TRP A 232 -15.30 -4.25 -1.84
C TRP A 232 -15.72 -2.99 -2.58
N ALA A 233 -16.84 -2.99 -3.28
CA ALA A 233 -17.38 -1.81 -3.94
C ALA A 233 -17.83 -0.77 -2.90
N ILE A 234 -17.37 0.47 -3.06
CA ILE A 234 -17.83 1.59 -2.24
C ILE A 234 -18.89 2.30 -3.05
N SER A 235 -20.17 2.17 -2.68
CA SER A 235 -21.26 2.83 -3.40
C SER A 235 -21.24 4.34 -3.20
N GLY A 236 -21.30 5.09 -4.29
CA GLY A 236 -21.50 6.54 -4.30
C GLY A 236 -22.51 6.95 -5.35
N ARG A 237 -23.11 8.13 -5.16
CA ARG A 237 -24.20 8.63 -6.01
C ARG A 237 -23.71 9.49 -7.17
N SER A 238 -22.42 9.83 -7.20
CA SER A 238 -21.80 10.72 -8.19
C SER A 238 -20.58 10.08 -8.84
N ILE A 239 -19.96 10.78 -9.78
CA ILE A 239 -18.74 10.33 -10.45
C ILE A 239 -17.57 10.20 -9.45
N PRO A 240 -16.81 9.09 -9.50
CA PRO A 240 -15.60 8.90 -8.72
C PRO A 240 -14.54 9.95 -9.07
N ILE A 241 -13.91 10.51 -8.04
CA ILE A 241 -12.85 11.51 -8.22
C ILE A 241 -11.69 10.95 -9.04
N ARG A 242 -11.42 9.65 -8.92
CA ARG A 242 -10.37 9.02 -9.69
C ARG A 242 -10.62 9.10 -11.20
N GLU A 243 -11.86 8.97 -11.65
CA GLU A 243 -12.22 9.08 -13.08
C GLU A 243 -12.06 10.52 -13.60
N ILE A 244 -12.42 11.50 -12.77
CA ILE A 244 -12.17 12.93 -13.06
C ILE A 244 -10.66 13.15 -13.29
N PHE A 245 -9.82 12.54 -12.46
CA PHE A 245 -8.36 12.74 -12.54
C PHE A 245 -7.72 12.01 -13.72
N ILE A 246 -8.29 10.86 -14.13
CA ILE A 246 -7.90 10.17 -15.37
C ILE A 246 -8.23 11.08 -16.56
N THR A 247 -9.46 11.61 -16.61
CA THR A 247 -9.95 12.47 -17.69
C THR A 247 -9.11 13.74 -17.84
N HIS A 248 -8.78 14.39 -16.72
CA HIS A 248 -7.97 15.62 -16.72
C HIS A 248 -6.45 15.38 -16.70
N ARG A 249 -5.98 14.12 -16.87
CA ARG A 249 -4.55 13.74 -16.83
C ARG A 249 -3.79 14.24 -15.59
N CYS A 250 -4.48 14.37 -14.47
CA CYS A 250 -3.94 14.96 -13.23
C CYS A 250 -3.81 13.94 -12.09
N LEU A 251 -3.72 12.65 -12.42
CA LEU A 251 -3.53 11.52 -11.51
C LEU A 251 -2.44 11.72 -10.43
N ASN A 252 -1.34 12.43 -10.73
CA ASN A 252 -0.29 12.74 -9.76
C ASN A 252 -0.78 13.50 -8.51
N LEU A 253 -1.90 14.23 -8.64
CA LEU A 253 -2.53 14.99 -7.56
C LEU A 253 -3.33 14.09 -6.60
N LEU A 254 -3.73 12.88 -7.02
CA LEU A 254 -4.48 11.93 -6.19
C LEU A 254 -3.70 11.53 -4.94
N ARG A 255 -2.37 11.45 -5.04
CA ARG A 255 -1.46 11.24 -3.89
C ARG A 255 -1.62 12.30 -2.80
N LYS A 256 -1.99 13.54 -3.17
CA LYS A 256 -2.17 14.63 -2.20
C LYS A 256 -3.52 14.54 -1.45
N ILE A 257 -4.48 13.79 -2.00
CA ILE A 257 -5.82 13.61 -1.42
C ILE A 257 -5.78 12.53 -0.35
N GLY A 258 -5.13 11.40 -0.62
CA GLY A 258 -5.05 10.22 0.27
C GLY A 258 -4.19 10.38 1.53
N ILE A 259 -3.89 11.61 1.97
CA ILE A 259 -3.04 11.88 3.15
C ILE A 259 -3.84 11.70 4.45
N SER A 260 -5.15 11.98 4.44
CA SER A 260 -5.99 11.80 5.63
C SER A 260 -6.70 10.46 5.63
N ASN A 261 -6.57 9.73 6.74
CA ASN A 261 -7.39 8.55 7.00
C ASN A 261 -8.76 8.90 7.61
N SER A 262 -8.94 10.12 8.14
CA SER A 262 -10.15 10.52 8.87
C SER A 262 -11.31 10.83 7.90
N TYR A 263 -11.01 11.40 6.73
CA TYR A 263 -12.00 11.64 5.68
C TYR A 263 -11.49 11.22 4.30
N PRO A 264 -11.62 9.92 3.93
CA PRO A 264 -11.19 9.43 2.63
C PRO A 264 -12.14 9.92 1.53
N LEU A 265 -11.58 10.70 0.61
CA LEU A 265 -12.32 11.30 -0.48
C LEU A 265 -12.26 10.40 -1.73
N ILE A 266 -13.41 9.88 -2.13
CA ILE A 266 -13.61 8.90 -3.22
C ILE A 266 -14.54 9.47 -4.29
N TYR A 267 -15.61 10.15 -3.86
CA TYR A 267 -16.66 10.68 -4.72
C TYR A 267 -16.72 12.20 -4.67
N ALA A 268 -17.00 12.80 -5.81
CA ALA A 268 -17.08 14.25 -5.90
C ALA A 268 -18.26 14.83 -5.09
N SER A 269 -19.35 14.07 -4.92
CA SER A 269 -20.49 14.43 -4.07
C SER A 269 -20.15 14.59 -2.59
N GLN A 270 -19.06 13.98 -2.11
CA GLN A 270 -18.64 14.14 -0.71
C GLN A 270 -18.24 15.60 -0.39
N LEU A 271 -17.96 16.41 -1.42
CA LEU A 271 -17.67 17.83 -1.28
C LEU A 271 -18.90 18.72 -1.41
N ILE A 272 -20.10 18.17 -1.58
CA ILE A 272 -21.34 18.93 -1.79
C ILE A 272 -22.17 18.92 -0.51
N LEU A 273 -22.58 20.10 -0.03
CA LEU A 273 -23.56 20.24 1.06
C LEU A 273 -24.98 19.91 0.56
N PRO A 274 -25.91 19.54 1.46
CA PRO A 274 -27.33 19.37 1.11
C PRO A 274 -27.96 20.57 0.40
N SER A 275 -27.38 21.78 0.57
CA SER A 275 -27.80 23.02 -0.10
C SER A 275 -27.32 23.14 -1.56
N GLY A 276 -26.67 22.12 -2.11
CA GLY A 276 -26.11 22.13 -3.48
C GLY A 276 -24.81 22.93 -3.63
N HIS A 277 -24.34 23.58 -2.57
CA HIS A 277 -23.09 24.33 -2.56
C HIS A 277 -21.92 23.39 -2.22
N THR A 278 -20.76 23.64 -2.83
CA THR A 278 -19.53 22.95 -2.45
C THR A 278 -19.02 23.43 -1.10
N ILE A 279 -18.49 22.50 -0.31
CA ILE A 279 -17.81 22.77 0.97
C ILE A 279 -16.65 23.75 0.69
N SER A 280 -16.23 24.54 1.68
CA SER A 280 -15.02 25.35 1.50
C SER A 280 -13.77 24.50 1.71
N TRP A 281 -12.66 24.83 1.03
CA TRP A 281 -11.37 24.13 1.22
C TRP A 281 -10.95 24.04 2.71
N VAL A 282 -11.19 25.11 3.46
CA VAL A 282 -10.89 25.18 4.91
C VAL A 282 -11.75 24.19 5.70
N CYS A 283 -13.03 24.10 5.37
CA CYS A 283 -13.96 23.17 6.01
C CYS A 283 -13.59 21.70 5.68
N TYR A 284 -13.25 21.40 4.43
CA TYR A 284 -12.72 20.07 4.05
C TYR A 284 -11.46 19.71 4.86
N ARG A 285 -10.49 20.64 4.96
CA ARG A 285 -9.26 20.41 5.74
C ARG A 285 -9.55 20.14 7.21
N PHE A 286 -10.52 20.84 7.79
CA PHE A 286 -10.95 20.62 9.16
C PHE A 286 -11.55 19.21 9.35
N ILE A 287 -12.47 18.80 8.47
CA ILE A 287 -13.09 17.46 8.52
C ILE A 287 -12.04 16.36 8.31
N ALA A 288 -11.07 16.60 7.43
CA ALA A 288 -9.97 15.68 7.18
C ALA A 288 -8.89 15.69 8.28
N GLU A 289 -9.04 16.44 9.37
CA GLU A 289 -8.05 16.61 10.45
C GLU A 289 -6.68 17.09 9.94
N LEU A 290 -6.67 17.88 8.87
CA LEU A 290 -5.47 18.42 8.27
C LEU A 290 -5.29 19.88 8.70
N SER A 291 -4.04 20.31 8.95
CA SER A 291 -3.75 21.69 9.35
C SER A 291 -4.32 22.71 8.35
N ALA A 292 -5.15 23.64 8.81
CA ALA A 292 -5.70 24.72 7.99
C ALA A 292 -4.71 25.88 7.77
N LYS A 293 -3.52 25.84 8.40
CA LYS A 293 -2.51 26.91 8.34
C LYS A 293 -1.51 26.65 7.19
N GLY A 294 -1.56 27.44 6.12
CA GLY A 294 -0.56 27.39 5.03
C GLY A 294 -0.94 28.15 3.76
N ARG A 295 0.07 28.48 2.92
CA ARG A 295 -0.12 29.16 1.62
C ARG A 295 -0.80 28.23 0.61
N ALA A 296 -1.89 28.72 0.07
CA ALA A 296 -2.87 28.07 -0.81
C ALA A 296 -2.36 27.57 -2.18
N ILE A 297 -1.14 27.90 -2.60
CA ILE A 297 -0.79 28.08 -4.02
C ILE A 297 -0.56 26.78 -4.82
N THR A 298 -0.46 25.60 -4.18
CA THR A 298 -0.26 24.30 -4.90
C THR A 298 -1.18 23.15 -4.47
N HIS A 299 -2.09 23.43 -3.53
CA HIS A 299 -3.08 22.48 -3.00
C HIS A 299 -4.50 22.76 -3.48
N ILE A 300 -4.68 23.92 -4.12
CA ILE A 300 -5.95 24.47 -4.61
C ILE A 300 -6.37 23.81 -5.93
N ASP A 301 -5.42 23.55 -6.83
CA ASP A 301 -5.75 23.20 -8.23
C ASP A 301 -6.67 21.98 -8.37
N TRP A 302 -6.40 20.90 -7.63
CA TRP A 302 -7.23 19.70 -7.70
C TRP A 302 -8.63 19.91 -7.12
N TYR A 303 -8.73 20.71 -6.05
CA TYR A 303 -9.99 21.00 -5.39
C TYR A 303 -10.91 21.82 -6.29
N TYR A 304 -10.36 22.83 -6.97
CA TYR A 304 -11.11 23.62 -7.94
C TYR A 304 -11.43 22.86 -9.22
N ILE A 305 -10.61 21.89 -9.64
CA ILE A 305 -10.96 20.97 -10.75
C ILE A 305 -12.19 20.13 -10.36
N VAL A 306 -12.22 19.58 -9.14
CA VAL A 306 -13.38 18.80 -8.69
C VAL A 306 -14.61 19.70 -8.48
N ASP A 307 -14.43 20.90 -7.93
CA ASP A 307 -15.52 21.90 -7.79
C ASP A 307 -16.08 22.32 -9.15
N SER A 308 -15.24 22.57 -10.15
CA SER A 308 -15.71 22.98 -11.48
C SER A 308 -16.49 21.87 -12.17
N VAL A 309 -16.04 20.61 -12.10
CA VAL A 309 -16.76 19.45 -12.64
C VAL A 309 -18.10 19.24 -11.92
N ASN A 310 -18.11 19.31 -10.59
CA ASN A 310 -19.34 19.21 -9.79
C ASN A 310 -20.36 20.31 -10.14
N ARG A 311 -19.91 21.55 -10.37
CA ARG A 311 -20.81 22.64 -10.78
C ARG A 311 -21.44 22.38 -12.13
N VAL A 312 -20.69 21.83 -13.09
CA VAL A 312 -21.22 21.49 -14.42
C VAL A 312 -22.28 20.39 -14.33
N GLU A 313 -22.05 19.34 -13.54
CA GLU A 313 -23.02 18.25 -13.34
C GLU A 313 -24.28 18.66 -12.58
N ASN A 314 -24.15 19.53 -11.58
CA ASN A 314 -25.31 20.08 -10.87
C ASN A 314 -26.16 20.98 -11.77
N ILE A 315 -25.56 21.65 -12.76
CA ILE A 315 -26.31 22.46 -13.73
C ILE A 315 -27.07 21.55 -14.70
N THR A 316 -26.46 20.50 -15.24
CA THR A 316 -27.14 19.56 -16.14
C THR A 316 -28.26 18.78 -15.46
N THR A 317 -28.03 18.26 -14.25
CA THR A 317 -29.07 17.52 -13.50
C THR A 317 -30.27 18.41 -13.13
N ASN A 318 -30.06 19.68 -12.80
CA ASN A 318 -31.16 20.62 -12.57
C ASN A 318 -31.94 20.95 -13.85
N ILE A 319 -31.26 21.01 -15.00
CA ILE A 319 -31.92 21.20 -16.30
C ILE A 319 -32.78 19.97 -16.64
N ASP A 320 -32.27 18.76 -16.42
CA ASP A 320 -32.98 17.51 -16.69
C ASP A 320 -34.22 17.36 -15.78
N ILE A 321 -34.10 17.71 -14.48
CA ILE A 321 -35.25 17.73 -13.55
C ILE A 321 -36.30 18.76 -13.99
N GLN A 322 -35.89 19.97 -14.38
CA GLN A 322 -36.82 20.99 -14.90
C GLN A 322 -37.50 20.58 -16.22
N GLN A 323 -36.84 19.77 -17.06
CA GLN A 323 -37.44 19.21 -18.27
C GLN A 323 -38.41 18.06 -17.96
N MET A 324 -38.11 17.22 -16.96
CA MET A 324 -39.03 16.18 -16.49
C MET A 324 -40.28 16.75 -15.82
N GLU A 325 -40.15 17.82 -15.03
CA GLU A 325 -41.31 18.51 -14.44
C GLU A 325 -42.21 19.14 -15.53
N LYS A 326 -41.61 19.74 -16.56
CA LYS A 326 -42.34 20.30 -17.73
C LYS A 326 -43.05 19.27 -18.60
N THR A 327 -42.58 18.02 -18.63
CA THR A 327 -43.19 16.94 -19.44
C THR A 327 -44.29 16.18 -18.71
N SER A 328 -44.42 16.36 -17.38
CA SER A 328 -45.46 15.73 -16.56
C SER A 328 -46.82 16.45 -16.57
N THR A 329 -46.92 17.63 -17.21
CA THR A 329 -48.19 18.31 -17.50
C THR A 329 -48.76 17.83 -18.83
N ILE A 330 -49.32 16.62 -18.86
CA ILE A 330 -50.29 16.24 -19.88
C ILE A 330 -51.63 16.86 -19.42
N GLU A 331 -52.05 17.92 -20.10
CA GLU A 331 -53.38 18.51 -19.95
C GLU A 331 -54.43 17.45 -20.31
N LEU A 332 -55.19 16.97 -19.32
CA LEU A 332 -56.44 16.27 -19.57
C LEU A 332 -57.47 17.32 -20.01
N ASN A 333 -57.61 17.49 -21.32
CA ASN A 333 -58.69 18.29 -21.89
C ASN A 333 -60.05 17.62 -21.60
N GLU A 334 -60.83 18.22 -20.70
CA GLU A 334 -62.21 17.88 -20.36
C GLU A 334 -63.24 18.25 -21.45
N ASP A 335 -62.88 18.17 -22.73
CA ASP A 335 -63.79 18.53 -23.84
C ASP A 335 -64.24 17.32 -24.67
N ASN A 336 -64.65 16.24 -24.02
CA ASN A 336 -65.45 15.18 -24.65
C ASN A 336 -66.49 14.60 -23.68
N LEU A 337 -67.37 15.46 -23.17
CA LEU A 337 -68.68 15.07 -22.66
C LEU A 337 -69.74 15.81 -23.48
N GLY A 338 -70.20 15.14 -24.54
CA GLY A 338 -71.44 15.43 -25.25
C GLY A 338 -72.32 14.17 -25.23
N PRO A 339 -73.65 14.33 -25.20
CA PRO A 339 -74.62 13.41 -24.60
C PRO A 339 -74.74 12.02 -25.23
#